data_AF-A0AAN8P6E7-F1
#
_entry.id   AF-A0AAN8P6E7-F1
#
_cell.length_a   1.000
_cell.length_b   1.000
_cell.length_c   1.000
_cell.angle_alpha   90.00
_cell.angle_beta   90.00
_cell.angle_gamma   90.00
#
_symmetry.space_group_name_H-M   'P 1'
#
loop_
_entity.id
_entity.type
_entity.pdbx_description
1 polymer ?
#
loop_
_entity_poly.entity_id
_entity_poly.type
_entity_poly.pdbx_seq_one_letter_code
_entity_poly.pdbx_strand_id
1 'polypeptide(L)'
;MSFRSGIVYGSLVFKTIAKRGQSSANVPIKNWSRINIWHCRKYGSAALDKELHLPLKESIIMKISDSPEFHACLTNEVAILKNLFHQNGHELRIVGGAVRDLLLGIKPVDLDFATTATPSDMKELFTANEIRLINSNGEKHGTITARIGERNFEVTTLRVDILTDGRHATVEFTKNWLLDANRRDLTINSMYLDFQGNLYDYFNGYEDLKARTIRFVGDAVKRIQEDYLRILRYFRFYGKIAREPDNHIESTLAAIKENSKGLANISGERIWVELNKICTGNYACEILEKIVSLNVGKYIGFPDTCNLDELKTVSSHLKKNGVPYKPMTLLSALFNTEQELEVFYKRIKPSTLEKTLGIFILANRNKKWNEKPLRALQRCVINSQNVSHTISHVHEFLKYSDQIELLKEFENWKVPKLPIDGNQLRKAGIDGRKIGLVLNKLKDIWIDNDFNINQEELLQRVPDVVANLSPTVNTKKMRV
;
A
#
# COMPACT_ATOMS: atom_id res chain seq x y z
N MET A 1 -11.20 -27.54 -31.80
CA MET A 1 -12.61 -27.19 -31.48
C MET A 1 -12.60 -25.94 -30.60
N SER A 2 -12.25 -24.78 -31.17
CA SER A 2 -13.15 -23.69 -31.60
C SER A 2 -13.97 -23.05 -30.47
N PHE A 3 -13.41 -21.98 -29.92
CA PHE A 3 -14.04 -20.83 -29.27
C PHE A 3 -15.52 -20.62 -29.60
N ARG A 4 -16.39 -20.64 -28.59
CA ARG A 4 -17.70 -19.94 -28.54
C ARG A 4 -18.32 -20.07 -27.14
N SER A 5 -17.87 -19.25 -26.20
CA SER A 5 -18.56 -19.09 -24.89
C SER A 5 -18.51 -17.66 -24.34
N GLY A 6 -18.16 -16.68 -25.17
CA GLY A 6 -18.09 -15.25 -24.80
C GLY A 6 -19.30 -14.38 -25.18
N ILE A 7 -20.37 -14.96 -25.74
CA ILE A 7 -21.52 -14.19 -26.26
C ILE A 7 -22.81 -14.78 -25.70
N VAL A 8 -23.12 -14.54 -24.43
CA VAL A 8 -24.46 -14.86 -23.90
C VAL A 8 -25.07 -13.67 -23.15
N TYR A 9 -24.30 -12.93 -22.35
CA TYR A 9 -24.86 -11.82 -21.56
C TYR A 9 -25.24 -10.55 -22.37
N GLY A 10 -24.57 -10.27 -23.49
CA GLY A 10 -24.90 -9.12 -24.35
C GLY A 10 -26.08 -9.36 -25.30
N SER A 11 -26.37 -10.63 -25.65
CA SER A 11 -27.38 -10.95 -26.67
C SER A 11 -28.82 -10.88 -26.15
N LEU A 12 -29.05 -11.04 -24.84
CA LEU A 12 -30.41 -11.07 -24.28
C LEU A 12 -31.01 -9.65 -24.18
N VAL A 13 -30.17 -8.66 -23.86
CA VAL A 13 -30.57 -7.25 -23.81
C VAL A 13 -30.86 -6.72 -25.22
N PHE A 14 -30.04 -7.07 -26.21
CA PHE A 14 -30.23 -6.63 -27.60
C PHE A 14 -31.42 -7.30 -28.32
N LYS A 15 -31.66 -8.61 -28.10
CA LYS A 15 -32.81 -9.31 -28.74
C LYS A 15 -34.17 -8.82 -28.25
N THR A 16 -34.25 -8.28 -27.03
CA THR A 16 -35.50 -7.76 -26.47
C THR A 16 -35.83 -6.35 -26.98
N ILE A 17 -34.81 -5.55 -27.32
CA ILE A 17 -34.97 -4.23 -27.95
C ILE A 17 -35.41 -4.39 -29.42
N ALA A 18 -34.85 -5.36 -30.14
CA ALA A 18 -35.22 -5.64 -31.53
C ALA A 18 -36.69 -6.12 -31.69
N LYS A 19 -37.26 -6.82 -30.71
CA LYS A 19 -38.68 -7.24 -30.71
C LYS A 19 -39.69 -6.11 -30.51
N ARG A 20 -39.24 -4.89 -30.16
CA ARG A 20 -40.12 -3.72 -29.93
C ARG A 20 -40.04 -2.64 -31.00
N GLY A 21 -39.43 -2.91 -32.15
CA GLY A 21 -39.53 -2.04 -33.34
C GLY A 21 -38.92 -0.64 -33.18
N GLN A 22 -37.96 -0.43 -32.29
CA GLN A 22 -37.21 0.83 -32.20
C GLN A 22 -35.78 0.63 -32.71
N SER A 23 -35.40 1.42 -33.71
CA SER A 23 -34.08 1.43 -34.34
C SER A 23 -32.98 1.77 -33.33
N SER A 24 -31.85 1.06 -33.41
CA SER A 24 -30.74 1.04 -32.46
C SER A 24 -29.81 2.27 -32.49
N ALA A 25 -30.32 3.46 -32.79
CA ALA A 25 -29.54 4.69 -32.71
C ALA A 25 -30.34 5.70 -31.87
N ASN A 26 -29.74 6.16 -30.76
CA ASN A 26 -30.24 7.19 -29.84
C ASN A 26 -31.19 6.77 -28.70
N VAL A 27 -30.76 5.88 -27.80
CA VAL A 27 -31.32 5.81 -26.44
C VAL A 27 -30.37 6.52 -25.46
N PRO A 28 -30.79 7.60 -24.77
CA PRO A 28 -29.92 8.32 -23.83
C PRO A 28 -29.56 7.46 -22.61
N ILE A 29 -28.32 7.62 -22.10
CA ILE A 29 -27.73 6.92 -20.94
C ILE A 29 -28.64 6.93 -19.70
N LYS A 30 -29.51 7.94 -19.54
CA LYS A 30 -30.48 8.03 -18.43
C LYS A 30 -31.52 6.89 -18.40
N ASN A 31 -31.84 6.25 -19.53
CA ASN A 31 -32.89 5.23 -19.60
C ASN A 31 -32.43 3.79 -19.27
N TRP A 32 -31.12 3.54 -19.18
CA TRP A 32 -30.58 2.25 -18.75
C TRP A 32 -30.91 1.94 -17.27
N SER A 33 -31.02 2.99 -16.45
CA SER A 33 -31.39 2.90 -15.03
C SER A 33 -32.78 2.29 -14.80
N ARG A 34 -33.77 2.68 -15.61
CA ARG A 34 -35.16 2.16 -15.49
C ARG A 34 -35.32 0.73 -16.02
N ILE A 35 -34.53 0.35 -17.03
CA ILE A 35 -34.59 -1.00 -17.62
C ILE A 35 -33.99 -2.03 -16.66
N ASN A 36 -32.85 -1.74 -16.02
CA ASN A 36 -32.22 -2.65 -15.06
C ASN A 36 -33.04 -2.80 -13.76
N ILE A 37 -33.60 -1.70 -13.24
CA ILE A 37 -34.46 -1.74 -12.03
C ILE A 37 -35.75 -2.53 -12.30
N TRP A 38 -36.33 -2.40 -13.50
CA TRP A 38 -37.54 -3.14 -13.86
C TRP A 38 -37.27 -4.63 -14.12
N HIS A 39 -36.12 -5.00 -14.72
CA HIS A 39 -35.74 -6.40 -14.91
C HIS A 39 -35.48 -7.11 -13.58
N CYS A 40 -34.73 -6.50 -12.65
CA CYS A 40 -34.52 -7.07 -11.32
C CYS A 40 -35.83 -7.21 -10.52
N ARG A 41 -36.76 -6.24 -10.62
CA ARG A 41 -38.07 -6.31 -9.95
C ARG A 41 -39.01 -7.36 -10.54
N LYS A 42 -38.94 -7.62 -11.86
CA LYS A 42 -39.87 -8.54 -12.53
C LYS A 42 -39.42 -10.00 -12.49
N TYR A 43 -38.12 -10.27 -12.37
CA TYR A 43 -37.60 -11.63 -12.49
C TYR A 43 -37.14 -12.29 -11.18
N GLY A 44 -37.02 -11.56 -10.06
CA GLY A 44 -36.70 -12.13 -8.75
C GLY A 44 -35.35 -12.88 -8.72
N SER A 45 -34.84 -13.19 -7.52
CA SER A 45 -33.58 -13.93 -7.39
C SER A 45 -33.58 -15.29 -8.13
N ALA A 46 -34.77 -15.86 -8.35
CA ALA A 46 -34.98 -17.14 -9.03
C ALA A 46 -34.59 -17.16 -10.52
N ALA A 47 -34.49 -16.01 -11.20
CA ALA A 47 -34.04 -15.96 -12.60
C ALA A 47 -32.52 -15.90 -12.75
N LEU A 48 -31.79 -15.43 -11.74
CA LEU A 48 -30.32 -15.50 -11.70
C LEU A 48 -29.82 -16.93 -11.43
N ASP A 49 -30.61 -17.74 -10.74
CA ASP A 49 -30.31 -19.15 -10.46
C ASP A 49 -30.48 -20.09 -11.67
N LYS A 50 -31.17 -19.67 -12.74
CA LYS A 50 -31.54 -20.56 -13.86
C LYS A 50 -30.60 -20.57 -15.08
N GLU A 51 -29.62 -19.66 -15.18
CA GLU A 51 -28.69 -19.62 -16.32
C GLU A 51 -27.22 -19.96 -15.99
N LEU A 52 -26.91 -20.30 -14.74
CA LEU A 52 -25.61 -20.86 -14.32
C LEU A 52 -25.77 -22.35 -14.00
N HIS A 53 -26.08 -23.18 -15.01
CA HIS A 53 -25.79 -24.61 -14.93
C HIS A 53 -24.27 -24.85 -15.08
N LEU A 54 -23.49 -24.27 -14.16
CA LEU A 54 -22.21 -24.85 -13.77
C LEU A 54 -22.57 -25.99 -12.81
N PRO A 55 -22.07 -27.23 -13.02
CA PRO A 55 -22.34 -28.30 -12.07
C PRO A 55 -21.90 -27.82 -10.68
N LEU A 56 -22.82 -27.86 -9.71
CA LEU A 56 -22.54 -27.78 -8.28
C LEU A 56 -21.73 -29.01 -7.87
N LYS A 57 -20.52 -29.16 -8.41
CA LYS A 57 -19.51 -29.97 -7.76
C LYS A 57 -19.13 -29.16 -6.53
N GLU A 58 -19.46 -29.67 -5.36
CA GLU A 58 -18.85 -29.22 -4.10
C GLU A 58 -17.34 -29.16 -4.35
N SER A 59 -16.81 -27.95 -4.54
CA SER A 59 -15.50 -27.73 -5.16
C SER A 59 -14.38 -27.85 -4.14
N ILE A 60 -14.47 -28.89 -3.30
CA ILE A 60 -13.37 -29.33 -2.47
C ILE A 60 -12.35 -29.96 -3.41
N ILE A 61 -11.21 -29.28 -3.58
CA ILE A 61 -10.16 -29.74 -4.49
C ILE A 61 -9.07 -30.54 -3.77
N MET A 62 -8.86 -30.28 -2.48
CA MET A 62 -7.93 -31.02 -1.63
C MET A 62 -8.19 -30.74 -0.14
N LYS A 63 -7.46 -31.46 0.72
CA LYS A 63 -7.42 -31.23 2.17
C LYS A 63 -5.98 -30.97 2.60
N ILE A 64 -5.75 -29.92 3.39
CA ILE A 64 -4.42 -29.58 3.95
C ILE A 64 -4.33 -29.88 5.45
N SER A 65 -4.98 -30.96 5.89
CA SER A 65 -5.10 -31.31 7.30
C SER A 65 -3.78 -31.58 8.00
N ASP A 66 -2.69 -31.78 7.26
CA ASP A 66 -1.37 -32.12 7.83
C ASP A 66 -0.42 -30.91 7.85
N SER A 67 -0.87 -29.71 7.47
CA SER A 67 -0.04 -28.50 7.47
C SER A 67 0.21 -27.98 8.90
N PRO A 68 1.47 -27.87 9.35
CA PRO A 68 1.81 -27.27 10.64
C PRO A 68 1.35 -25.82 10.75
N GLU A 69 1.44 -25.06 9.65
CA GLU A 69 1.03 -23.66 9.59
C GLU A 69 -0.48 -23.52 9.77
N PHE A 70 -1.27 -24.42 9.15
CA PHE A 70 -2.71 -24.45 9.33
C PHE A 70 -3.08 -24.78 10.77
N HIS A 71 -2.47 -25.80 11.38
CA HIS A 71 -2.71 -26.12 12.79
C HIS A 71 -2.32 -24.98 13.72
N ALA A 72 -1.23 -24.27 13.44
CA ALA A 72 -0.80 -23.11 14.22
C ALA A 72 -1.79 -21.92 14.16
N CYS A 73 -2.72 -21.92 13.21
CA CYS A 73 -3.82 -20.96 13.13
C CYS A 73 -5.05 -21.38 13.95
N LEU A 74 -5.20 -22.65 14.31
CA LEU A 74 -6.35 -23.17 15.06
C LEU A 74 -6.19 -22.95 16.57
N THR A 75 -6.05 -21.69 16.99
CA THR A 75 -5.91 -21.34 18.42
C THR A 75 -7.24 -21.48 19.16
N ASN A 76 -7.20 -21.42 20.50
CA ASN A 76 -8.41 -21.50 21.33
C ASN A 76 -9.44 -20.43 20.94
N GLU A 77 -9.00 -19.21 20.62
CA GLU A 77 -9.88 -18.12 20.21
C GLU A 77 -10.55 -18.42 18.85
N VAL A 78 -9.83 -19.05 17.92
CA VAL A 78 -10.40 -19.50 16.64
C VAL A 78 -11.37 -20.65 16.86
N ALA A 79 -11.10 -21.55 17.80
CA ALA A 79 -12.03 -22.63 18.16
C ALA A 79 -13.33 -22.09 18.77
N ILE A 80 -13.24 -21.08 19.66
CA ILE A 80 -14.42 -20.36 20.21
C ILE A 80 -15.23 -19.75 19.07
N LEU A 81 -14.57 -18.99 18.17
CA LEU A 81 -15.23 -18.36 17.03
C LEU A 81 -15.93 -19.39 16.13
N LYS A 82 -15.22 -20.46 15.74
CA LYS A 82 -15.77 -21.54 14.93
C LYS A 82 -17.02 -22.16 15.57
N ASN A 83 -16.93 -22.53 16.84
CA ASN A 83 -18.01 -23.21 17.55
C ASN A 83 -19.24 -22.32 17.66
N LEU A 84 -19.04 -21.03 17.93
CA LEU A 84 -20.10 -20.04 18.02
C LEU A 84 -20.92 -19.96 16.73
N PHE A 85 -20.26 -19.86 15.57
CA PHE A 85 -20.95 -19.84 14.27
C PHE A 85 -21.64 -21.17 13.97
N HIS A 86 -20.99 -22.29 14.26
CA HIS A 86 -21.53 -23.62 14.01
C HIS A 86 -22.81 -23.89 14.81
N GLN A 87 -22.82 -23.58 16.11
CA GLN A 87 -23.97 -23.76 17.00
C GLN A 87 -25.19 -22.93 16.59
N ASN A 88 -24.97 -21.84 15.86
CA ASN A 88 -26.02 -20.94 15.38
C ASN A 88 -26.37 -21.18 13.89
N GLY A 89 -25.94 -22.30 13.32
CA GLY A 89 -26.32 -22.71 11.96
C GLY A 89 -25.71 -21.84 10.85
N HIS A 90 -24.57 -21.19 11.12
CA HIS A 90 -23.86 -20.38 10.14
C HIS A 90 -22.54 -21.04 9.73
N GLU A 91 -22.24 -21.00 8.43
CA GLU A 91 -20.93 -21.42 7.95
C GLU A 91 -19.89 -20.32 8.18
N LEU A 92 -18.67 -20.74 8.51
CA LEU A 92 -17.52 -19.86 8.70
C LEU A 92 -16.30 -20.51 8.05
N ARG A 93 -15.59 -19.76 7.20
CA ARG A 93 -14.38 -20.23 6.51
C ARG A 93 -13.31 -19.16 6.54
N ILE A 94 -12.05 -19.59 6.57
CA ILE A 94 -10.89 -18.71 6.34
C ILE A 94 -10.91 -18.32 4.86
N VAL A 95 -10.54 -17.08 4.54
CA VAL A 95 -10.64 -16.57 3.16
C VAL A 95 -9.43 -15.75 2.73
N GLY A 96 -9.21 -15.70 1.42
CA GLY A 96 -8.39 -14.66 0.79
C GLY A 96 -6.90 -14.83 1.06
N GLY A 97 -6.26 -13.78 1.57
CA GLY A 97 -4.81 -13.75 1.73
C GLY A 97 -4.26 -14.80 2.70
N ALA A 98 -5.04 -15.15 3.73
CA ALA A 98 -4.68 -16.18 4.68
C ALA A 98 -4.63 -17.57 4.03
N VAL A 99 -5.61 -17.91 3.20
CA VAL A 99 -5.65 -19.19 2.47
C VAL A 99 -4.46 -19.30 1.52
N ARG A 100 -4.15 -18.24 0.77
CA ARG A 100 -2.97 -18.19 -0.10
C ARG A 100 -1.68 -18.45 0.68
N ASP A 101 -1.50 -17.78 1.80
CA ASP A 101 -0.25 -17.88 2.58
C ASP A 101 -0.11 -19.29 3.19
N LEU A 102 -1.19 -19.88 3.71
CA LEU A 102 -1.22 -21.28 4.16
C LEU A 102 -0.84 -22.27 3.07
N LEU A 103 -1.37 -22.12 1.86
CA LEU A 103 -1.04 -22.98 0.71
C LEU A 103 0.40 -22.80 0.22
N LEU A 104 1.08 -21.72 0.61
CA LEU A 104 2.49 -21.50 0.38
C LEU A 104 3.39 -22.02 1.52
N GLY A 105 2.81 -22.64 2.55
CA GLY A 105 3.54 -23.07 3.75
C GLY A 105 3.98 -21.90 4.62
N ILE A 106 3.23 -20.79 4.62
CA ILE A 106 3.51 -19.60 5.40
C ILE A 106 2.37 -19.39 6.39
N LYS A 107 2.70 -19.26 7.68
CA LYS A 107 1.71 -18.88 8.69
C LYS A 107 1.22 -17.44 8.42
N PRO A 108 -0.08 -17.23 8.18
CA PRO A 108 -0.61 -15.88 7.98
C PRO A 108 -0.53 -15.07 9.28
N VAL A 109 -0.24 -13.78 9.14
CA VAL A 109 -0.19 -12.83 10.26
C VAL A 109 -1.60 -12.55 10.78
N ASP A 110 -2.51 -12.26 9.85
CA ASP A 110 -3.92 -11.97 10.12
C ASP A 110 -4.79 -13.03 9.43
N LEU A 111 -5.87 -13.43 10.10
CA LEU A 111 -6.87 -14.34 9.57
C LEU A 111 -8.16 -13.57 9.26
N ASP A 112 -8.51 -13.54 7.98
CA ASP A 112 -9.79 -13.04 7.51
C ASP A 112 -10.79 -14.19 7.42
N PHE A 113 -12.02 -13.95 7.86
CA PHE A 113 -13.10 -14.93 7.81
C PHE A 113 -14.25 -14.46 6.94
N ALA A 114 -14.86 -15.40 6.24
CA ALA A 114 -16.11 -15.21 5.51
C ALA A 114 -17.21 -16.08 6.10
N THR A 115 -18.45 -15.60 6.09
CA THR A 115 -19.60 -16.28 6.70
C THR A 115 -20.91 -16.07 5.96
N THR A 116 -21.82 -17.03 6.08
CA THR A 116 -23.23 -16.90 5.66
C THR A 116 -24.09 -16.06 6.61
N ALA A 117 -23.60 -15.75 7.82
CA ALA A 117 -24.29 -14.89 8.78
C ALA A 117 -24.31 -13.44 8.30
N THR A 118 -25.45 -12.76 8.41
CA THR A 118 -25.54 -11.32 8.11
C THR A 118 -24.87 -10.49 9.22
N PRO A 119 -24.60 -9.19 8.99
CA PRO A 119 -24.07 -8.34 10.06
C PRO A 119 -25.00 -8.23 11.27
N SER A 120 -26.32 -8.30 11.06
CA SER A 120 -27.29 -8.34 12.17
C SER A 120 -27.14 -9.63 12.97
N ASP A 121 -27.12 -10.78 12.28
CA ASP A 121 -26.93 -12.09 12.92
C ASP A 121 -25.63 -12.11 13.73
N MET A 122 -24.52 -11.63 13.14
CA MET A 122 -23.24 -11.57 13.84
C MET A 122 -23.27 -10.67 15.08
N LYS A 123 -23.95 -9.52 15.01
CA LYS A 123 -24.08 -8.64 16.18
C LYS A 123 -24.87 -9.29 17.30
N GLU A 124 -26.00 -9.90 16.97
CA GLU A 124 -26.83 -10.63 17.93
C GLU A 124 -26.04 -11.78 18.54
N LEU A 125 -25.37 -12.57 17.70
CA LEU A 125 -24.52 -13.68 18.08
C LEU A 125 -23.42 -13.28 19.06
N PHE A 126 -22.64 -12.25 18.72
CA PHE A 126 -21.55 -11.79 19.57
C PHE A 126 -22.05 -11.14 20.86
N THR A 127 -23.12 -10.34 20.80
CA THR A 127 -23.69 -9.68 21.98
C THR A 127 -24.28 -10.69 22.95
N ALA A 128 -25.01 -11.70 22.45
CA ALA A 128 -25.59 -12.76 23.28
C ALA A 128 -24.54 -13.63 23.98
N ASN A 129 -23.29 -13.62 23.49
CA ASN A 129 -22.17 -14.36 24.06
C ASN A 129 -21.14 -13.45 24.74
N GLU A 130 -21.51 -12.20 25.04
CA GLU A 130 -20.68 -11.20 25.74
C GLU A 130 -19.32 -10.93 25.04
N ILE A 131 -19.26 -11.12 23.72
CA ILE A 131 -18.06 -10.88 22.91
C ILE A 131 -18.04 -9.42 22.45
N ARG A 132 -16.96 -8.71 22.81
CA ARG A 132 -16.79 -7.29 22.49
C ARG A 132 -16.63 -7.07 20.99
N LEU A 133 -17.40 -6.11 20.45
CA LEU A 133 -17.23 -5.60 19.09
C LEU A 133 -16.30 -4.38 19.09
N ILE A 134 -15.35 -4.33 18.15
CA ILE A 134 -14.33 -3.26 18.10
C ILE A 134 -14.71 -2.15 17.13
N ASN A 135 -15.22 -2.48 15.94
CA ASN A 135 -15.46 -1.51 14.88
C ASN A 135 -16.83 -1.74 14.21
N SER A 136 -17.66 -0.70 14.15
CA SER A 136 -18.93 -0.70 13.39
C SER A 136 -18.82 -0.05 12.00
N ASN A 137 -17.71 0.63 11.69
CA ASN A 137 -17.55 1.30 10.39
C ASN A 137 -17.50 0.33 9.19
N GLY A 138 -17.07 -0.92 9.41
CA GLY A 138 -17.06 -1.98 8.40
C GLY A 138 -18.43 -2.60 8.10
N GLU A 139 -19.44 -2.34 8.94
CA GLU A 139 -20.76 -2.96 8.86
C GLU A 139 -21.46 -2.67 7.54
N LYS A 140 -21.31 -1.45 7.02
CA LYS A 140 -21.88 -1.04 5.72
C LYS A 140 -21.39 -1.92 4.56
N HIS A 141 -20.24 -2.56 4.73
CA HIS A 141 -19.65 -3.48 3.76
C HIS A 141 -19.81 -4.95 4.18
N GLY A 142 -20.52 -5.23 5.27
CA GLY A 142 -20.76 -6.59 5.76
C GLY A 142 -19.69 -7.14 6.69
N THR A 143 -18.78 -6.31 7.19
CA THR A 143 -17.67 -6.74 8.03
C THR A 143 -17.91 -6.36 9.49
N ILE A 144 -17.77 -7.33 10.39
CA ILE A 144 -17.82 -7.15 11.84
C ILE A 144 -16.48 -7.61 12.44
N THR A 145 -15.90 -6.78 13.31
CA THR A 145 -14.68 -7.14 14.05
C THR A 145 -15.02 -7.50 15.49
N ALA A 146 -14.86 -8.76 15.85
CA ALA A 146 -15.06 -9.28 17.21
C ALA A 146 -13.72 -9.44 17.93
N ARG A 147 -13.67 -9.17 19.23
CA ARG A 147 -12.50 -9.41 20.07
C ARG A 147 -12.75 -10.60 20.99
N ILE A 148 -11.97 -11.66 20.80
CA ILE A 148 -12.00 -12.87 21.63
C ILE A 148 -10.62 -12.98 22.27
N GLY A 149 -10.59 -12.91 23.60
CA GLY A 149 -9.33 -12.73 24.34
C GLY A 149 -8.62 -11.43 23.94
N GLU A 150 -7.33 -11.53 23.63
CA GLU A 150 -6.52 -10.38 23.18
C GLU A 150 -6.48 -10.19 21.66
N ARG A 151 -7.23 -11.01 20.89
CA ARG A 151 -7.19 -11.04 19.43
C ARG A 151 -8.45 -10.48 18.81
N ASN A 152 -8.27 -9.79 17.68
CA ASN A 152 -9.36 -9.28 16.87
C ASN A 152 -9.57 -10.23 15.67
N PHE A 153 -10.84 -10.52 15.36
CA PHE A 153 -11.27 -11.37 14.26
C PHE A 153 -12.14 -10.57 13.31
N GLU A 154 -11.69 -10.43 12.07
CA GLU A 154 -12.47 -9.78 11.02
C GLU A 154 -13.34 -10.83 10.30
N VAL A 155 -14.66 -10.73 10.48
CA VAL A 155 -15.63 -11.65 9.88
C VAL A 155 -16.52 -10.88 8.92
N THR A 156 -16.56 -11.32 7.66
CA THR A 156 -17.30 -10.66 6.59
C THR A 156 -18.39 -11.55 6.03
N THR A 157 -19.62 -11.04 5.99
CA THR A 157 -20.74 -11.70 5.30
C THR A 157 -20.45 -11.84 3.81
N LEU A 158 -20.74 -13.02 3.26
CA LEU A 158 -20.67 -13.25 1.81
C LEU A 158 -21.55 -12.25 1.08
N ARG A 159 -21.02 -11.66 0.00
CA ARG A 159 -21.72 -10.60 -0.71
C ARG A 159 -21.46 -10.60 -2.20
N VAL A 160 -22.33 -9.91 -2.92
CA VAL A 160 -22.19 -9.53 -4.33
C VAL A 160 -22.16 -8.02 -4.41
N ASP A 161 -21.21 -7.47 -5.16
CA ASP A 161 -21.13 -6.03 -5.39
C ASP A 161 -22.04 -5.68 -6.60
N ILE A 162 -23.11 -4.91 -6.38
CA ILE A 162 -24.08 -4.52 -7.43
C ILE A 162 -23.51 -3.35 -8.24
N LEU A 163 -23.01 -2.34 -7.54
CA LEU A 163 -22.35 -1.16 -8.10
C LEU A 163 -21.09 -0.93 -7.28
N THR A 164 -19.96 -0.76 -7.94
CA THR A 164 -18.68 -0.52 -7.26
C THR A 164 -17.81 0.40 -8.09
N ASP A 165 -17.15 1.34 -7.42
CA ASP A 165 -16.00 2.08 -7.95
C ASP A 165 -14.68 1.62 -7.27
N GLY A 166 -14.75 0.50 -6.54
CA GLY A 166 -13.67 -0.06 -5.74
C GLY A 166 -13.59 0.44 -4.31
N ARG A 167 -13.99 1.68 -4.03
CA ARG A 167 -14.02 2.25 -2.67
C ARG A 167 -15.42 2.20 -2.07
N HIS A 168 -16.42 2.52 -2.86
CA HIS A 168 -17.82 2.49 -2.50
C HIS A 168 -18.49 1.39 -3.31
N ALA A 169 -18.96 0.37 -2.61
CA ALA A 169 -19.76 -0.69 -3.19
C ALA A 169 -21.14 -0.68 -2.54
N THR A 170 -22.18 -0.73 -3.37
CA THR A 170 -23.51 -1.19 -2.95
C THR A 170 -23.49 -2.71 -2.99
N VAL A 171 -23.70 -3.34 -1.84
CA VAL A 171 -23.54 -4.78 -1.69
C VAL A 171 -24.88 -5.45 -1.38
N GLU A 172 -25.06 -6.66 -1.88
CA GLU A 172 -26.15 -7.57 -1.52
C GLU A 172 -25.56 -8.80 -0.85
N PHE A 173 -26.07 -9.14 0.33
CA PHE A 173 -25.60 -10.33 1.05
C PHE A 173 -26.15 -11.60 0.41
N THR A 174 -25.33 -12.63 0.36
CA THR A 174 -25.68 -13.93 -0.22
C THR A 174 -25.23 -15.05 0.72
N LYS A 175 -25.72 -16.26 0.49
CA LYS A 175 -25.19 -17.49 1.11
C LYS A 175 -24.37 -18.33 0.13
N ASN A 176 -24.21 -17.84 -1.11
CA ASN A 176 -23.52 -18.56 -2.18
C ASN A 176 -22.04 -18.16 -2.25
N TRP A 177 -21.17 -19.10 -1.86
CA TRP A 177 -19.72 -18.94 -1.87
C TRP A 177 -19.12 -18.68 -3.25
N LEU A 178 -19.69 -19.26 -4.32
CA LEU A 178 -19.24 -19.01 -5.69
C LEU A 178 -19.45 -17.54 -6.09
N LEU A 179 -20.59 -16.95 -5.69
CA LEU A 179 -20.87 -15.54 -5.96
C LEU A 179 -19.92 -14.60 -5.21
N ASP A 180 -19.60 -14.90 -3.95
CA ASP A 180 -18.59 -14.15 -3.20
C ASP A 180 -17.18 -14.31 -3.78
N ALA A 181 -16.84 -15.52 -4.26
CA ALA A 181 -15.56 -15.77 -4.93
C ALA A 181 -15.44 -14.93 -6.20
N ASN A 182 -16.52 -14.83 -6.97
CA ASN A 182 -16.54 -14.17 -8.28
C ASN A 182 -16.29 -12.66 -8.21
N ARG A 183 -16.66 -12.00 -7.10
CA ARG A 183 -16.42 -10.55 -6.90
C ARG A 183 -14.98 -10.22 -6.50
N ARG A 184 -14.17 -11.22 -6.15
CA ARG A 184 -12.78 -11.01 -5.74
C ARG A 184 -11.91 -10.68 -6.94
N ASP A 185 -10.76 -10.09 -6.66
CA ASP A 185 -9.87 -9.58 -7.69
C ASP A 185 -9.11 -10.71 -8.39
N LEU A 186 -8.37 -11.52 -7.64
CA LEU A 186 -7.43 -12.51 -8.15
C LEU A 186 -7.83 -13.93 -7.74
N THR A 187 -7.58 -14.90 -8.61
CA THR A 187 -7.89 -16.32 -8.41
C THR A 187 -7.24 -16.85 -7.13
N ILE A 188 -5.97 -16.52 -6.91
CA ILE A 188 -5.21 -16.89 -5.71
C ILE A 188 -5.78 -16.31 -4.39
N ASN A 189 -6.65 -15.30 -4.47
CA ASN A 189 -7.29 -14.66 -3.32
C ASN A 189 -8.79 -14.94 -3.26
N SER A 190 -9.33 -15.81 -4.14
CA SER A 190 -10.75 -16.17 -4.21
C SER A 190 -11.06 -17.54 -3.64
N MET A 191 -10.11 -18.15 -2.92
CA MET A 191 -10.25 -19.45 -2.28
C MET A 191 -10.71 -19.33 -0.82
N TYR A 192 -11.30 -20.41 -0.32
CA TYR A 192 -11.73 -20.56 1.08
C TYR A 192 -11.22 -21.85 1.67
N LEU A 193 -10.97 -21.84 2.97
CA LEU A 193 -10.53 -23.00 3.72
C LEU A 193 -11.42 -23.19 4.94
N ASP A 194 -12.02 -24.36 5.10
CA ASP A 194 -12.74 -24.68 6.33
C ASP A 194 -11.79 -25.19 7.44
N PHE A 195 -12.35 -25.35 8.63
CA PHE A 195 -11.59 -25.76 9.81
C PHE A 195 -11.29 -27.26 9.87
N GLN A 196 -11.70 -28.03 8.87
CA GLN A 196 -11.28 -29.40 8.64
C GLN A 196 -10.10 -29.46 7.65
N GLY A 197 -9.73 -28.32 7.07
CA GLY A 197 -8.66 -28.18 6.09
C GLY A 197 -9.12 -28.42 4.66
N ASN A 198 -10.42 -28.48 4.38
CA ASN A 198 -10.92 -28.63 3.01
C ASN A 198 -10.81 -27.29 2.28
N LEU A 199 -10.16 -27.32 1.10
CA LEU A 199 -9.96 -26.17 0.24
C LEU A 199 -11.07 -26.07 -0.80
N TYR A 200 -11.79 -24.94 -0.79
CA TYR A 200 -12.81 -24.60 -1.77
C TYR A 200 -12.23 -23.61 -2.80
N ASP A 201 -12.16 -24.04 -4.05
CA ASP A 201 -11.66 -23.24 -5.17
C ASP A 201 -12.64 -23.27 -6.34
N TYR A 202 -13.09 -22.09 -6.75
CA TYR A 202 -14.08 -21.91 -7.81
C TYR A 202 -13.47 -21.39 -9.12
N PHE A 203 -12.23 -20.90 -9.08
CA PHE A 203 -11.60 -20.15 -10.17
C PHE A 203 -10.16 -20.58 -10.45
N ASN A 204 -9.81 -21.81 -10.07
CA ASN A 204 -8.50 -22.42 -10.33
C ASN A 204 -7.34 -21.65 -9.66
N GLY A 205 -7.61 -21.03 -8.51
CA GLY A 205 -6.64 -20.30 -7.71
C GLY A 205 -5.52 -21.18 -7.16
N TYR A 206 -5.78 -22.45 -6.87
CA TYR A 206 -4.75 -23.37 -6.37
C TYR A 206 -3.70 -23.68 -7.44
N GLU A 207 -4.13 -24.00 -8.67
CA GLU A 207 -3.21 -24.26 -9.78
C GLU A 207 -2.47 -22.99 -10.22
N ASP A 208 -3.15 -21.83 -10.27
CA ASP A 208 -2.49 -20.55 -10.52
C ASP A 208 -1.45 -20.25 -9.43
N LEU A 209 -1.75 -20.54 -8.15
CA LEU A 209 -0.79 -20.39 -7.06
C LEU A 209 0.39 -21.36 -7.17
N LYS A 210 0.16 -22.62 -7.54
CA LYS A 210 1.23 -23.61 -7.77
C LYS A 210 2.15 -23.20 -8.93
N ALA A 211 1.55 -22.68 -9.99
CA ALA A 211 2.24 -22.12 -11.15
C ALA A 211 2.81 -20.71 -10.91
N ARG A 212 2.61 -20.13 -9.71
CA ARG A 212 3.05 -18.77 -9.33
C ARG A 212 2.60 -17.69 -10.30
N THR A 213 1.38 -17.85 -10.81
CA THR A 213 0.76 -17.03 -11.84
C THR A 213 -0.31 -16.13 -11.23
N ILE A 214 -0.29 -14.84 -11.56
CA ILE A 214 -1.32 -13.89 -11.14
C ILE A 214 -2.37 -13.74 -12.23
N ARG A 215 -3.61 -14.14 -11.93
CA ARG A 215 -4.76 -14.02 -12.82
C ARG A 215 -5.94 -13.36 -12.12
N PHE A 216 -6.67 -12.54 -12.86
CA PHE A 216 -7.95 -12.00 -12.43
C PHE A 216 -9.03 -13.07 -12.42
N VAL A 217 -9.97 -12.97 -11.48
CA VAL A 217 -11.19 -13.78 -11.52
C VAL A 217 -12.03 -13.33 -12.72
N GLY A 218 -12.21 -14.19 -13.71
CA GLY A 218 -12.95 -13.86 -14.93
C GLY A 218 -12.16 -12.93 -15.87
N ASP A 219 -12.80 -11.89 -16.37
CA ASP A 219 -12.21 -10.98 -17.38
C ASP A 219 -11.40 -9.85 -16.72
N ALA A 220 -10.11 -9.74 -17.08
CA ALA A 220 -9.19 -8.77 -16.49
C ALA A 220 -9.61 -7.32 -16.71
N VAL A 221 -10.12 -6.98 -17.90
CA VAL A 221 -10.57 -5.61 -18.22
C VAL A 221 -11.72 -5.21 -17.32
N LYS A 222 -12.76 -6.05 -17.23
CA LYS A 222 -13.91 -5.80 -16.33
C LYS A 222 -13.47 -5.66 -14.88
N ARG A 223 -12.61 -6.56 -14.40
CA ARG A 223 -12.12 -6.49 -13.02
C ARG A 223 -11.33 -5.22 -12.76
N ILE A 224 -10.50 -4.76 -13.69
CA ILE A 224 -9.78 -3.49 -13.53
C ILE A 224 -10.74 -2.29 -13.54
N GLN A 225 -11.78 -2.31 -14.39
CA GLN A 225 -12.75 -1.21 -14.48
C GLN A 225 -13.65 -1.08 -13.24
N GLU A 226 -13.91 -2.19 -12.53
CA GLU A 226 -14.60 -2.19 -11.24
C GLU A 226 -13.80 -1.47 -10.14
N ASP A 227 -12.46 -1.61 -10.13
CA ASP A 227 -11.56 -0.88 -9.24
C ASP A 227 -10.18 -0.78 -9.87
N TYR A 228 -9.82 0.41 -10.37
CA TYR A 228 -8.54 0.62 -11.04
C TYR A 228 -7.33 0.39 -10.12
N LEU A 229 -7.51 0.42 -8.78
CA LEU A 229 -6.44 0.06 -7.83
C LEU A 229 -5.97 -1.39 -8.02
N ARG A 230 -6.80 -2.26 -8.62
CA ARG A 230 -6.43 -3.64 -8.94
C ARG A 230 -5.22 -3.75 -9.87
N ILE A 231 -4.89 -2.71 -10.64
CA ILE A 231 -3.64 -2.62 -11.40
C ILE A 231 -2.43 -2.70 -10.46
N LEU A 232 -2.41 -1.89 -9.40
CA LEU A 232 -1.29 -1.90 -8.44
C LEU A 232 -1.31 -3.17 -7.57
N ARG A 233 -2.49 -3.69 -7.25
CA ARG A 233 -2.61 -4.96 -6.54
C ARG A 233 -2.06 -6.13 -7.35
N TYR A 234 -2.27 -6.15 -8.67
CA TYR A 234 -1.64 -7.12 -9.57
C TYR A 234 -0.12 -7.12 -9.39
N PHE A 235 0.52 -5.94 -9.50
CA PHE A 235 1.96 -5.80 -9.32
C PHE A 235 2.43 -6.20 -7.92
N ARG A 236 1.73 -5.76 -6.87
CA ARG A 236 2.04 -6.18 -5.49
C ARG A 236 2.03 -7.69 -5.33
N PHE A 237 0.97 -8.35 -5.80
CA PHE A 237 0.85 -9.79 -5.63
C PHE A 237 1.77 -10.58 -6.55
N TYR A 238 2.12 -10.03 -7.71
CA TYR A 238 3.18 -10.56 -8.55
C TYR A 238 4.49 -10.62 -7.77
N GLY A 239 4.91 -9.50 -7.15
CA GLY A 239 6.08 -9.46 -6.27
C GLY A 239 5.98 -10.40 -5.06
N LYS A 240 4.77 -10.70 -4.57
CA LYS A 240 4.58 -11.61 -3.44
C LYS A 240 4.80 -13.09 -3.79
N ILE A 241 4.42 -13.54 -5.00
CA ILE A 241 4.43 -14.99 -5.31
C ILE A 241 5.33 -15.40 -6.48
N ALA A 242 5.65 -14.51 -7.42
CA ALA A 242 6.34 -14.89 -8.65
C ALA A 242 7.72 -15.53 -8.37
N ARG A 243 8.13 -16.46 -9.24
CA ARG A 243 9.48 -17.05 -9.19
C ARG A 243 10.51 -16.24 -9.97
N GLU A 244 10.04 -15.48 -10.95
CA GLU A 244 10.87 -14.73 -11.88
C GLU A 244 10.37 -13.28 -11.96
N PRO A 245 11.25 -12.31 -12.22
CA PRO A 245 10.88 -10.90 -12.24
C PRO A 245 9.97 -10.51 -13.42
N ASP A 246 10.01 -11.22 -14.55
CA ASP A 246 9.32 -10.83 -15.80
C ASP A 246 8.62 -12.00 -16.52
N ASN A 247 7.77 -12.73 -15.80
CA ASN A 247 6.91 -13.80 -16.30
C ASN A 247 5.42 -13.42 -16.17
N HIS A 248 5.09 -12.24 -16.66
CA HIS A 248 3.72 -11.73 -16.65
C HIS A 248 2.87 -12.38 -17.76
N ILE A 249 1.55 -12.44 -17.54
CA ILE A 249 0.60 -12.81 -18.59
C ILE A 249 0.41 -11.59 -19.50
N GLU A 250 0.77 -11.72 -20.78
CA GLU A 250 0.72 -10.62 -21.75
C GLU A 250 -0.68 -10.00 -21.90
N SER A 251 -1.73 -10.83 -21.94
CA SER A 251 -3.12 -10.32 -22.02
C SER A 251 -3.53 -9.53 -20.77
N THR A 252 -2.98 -9.86 -19.60
CA THR A 252 -3.19 -9.08 -18.37
C THR A 252 -2.44 -7.76 -18.44
N LEU A 253 -1.21 -7.74 -18.96
CA LEU A 253 -0.45 -6.49 -19.16
C LEU A 253 -1.14 -5.56 -20.15
N ALA A 254 -1.69 -6.10 -21.25
CA ALA A 254 -2.49 -5.33 -22.20
C ALA A 254 -3.70 -4.68 -21.53
N ALA A 255 -4.48 -5.46 -20.75
CA ALA A 255 -5.61 -4.94 -19.99
C ALA A 255 -5.21 -3.83 -19.00
N ILE A 256 -4.08 -3.99 -18.30
CA ILE A 256 -3.52 -2.98 -17.41
C ILE A 256 -3.17 -1.70 -18.17
N LYS A 257 -2.45 -1.82 -19.29
CA LYS A 257 -2.01 -0.68 -20.11
C LYS A 257 -3.20 0.13 -20.61
N GLU A 258 -4.21 -0.55 -21.18
CA GLU A 258 -5.41 0.08 -21.73
C GLU A 258 -6.27 0.81 -20.68
N ASN A 259 -6.28 0.31 -19.44
CA ASN A 259 -7.11 0.84 -18.36
C ASN A 259 -6.35 1.71 -17.34
N SER A 260 -5.04 1.89 -17.52
CA SER A 260 -4.15 2.63 -16.61
C SER A 260 -4.62 4.05 -16.29
N LYS A 261 -5.25 4.74 -17.25
CA LYS A 261 -5.82 6.08 -17.07
C LYS A 261 -6.82 6.17 -15.92
N GLY A 262 -7.55 5.10 -15.63
CA GLY A 262 -8.52 5.08 -14.54
C GLY A 262 -7.90 5.23 -13.16
N LEU A 263 -6.59 4.97 -12.99
CA LEU A 263 -5.87 5.24 -11.75
C LEU A 263 -5.89 6.74 -11.36
N ALA A 264 -6.11 7.65 -12.32
CA ALA A 264 -6.29 9.08 -12.02
C ALA A 264 -7.51 9.34 -11.09
N ASN A 265 -8.50 8.44 -11.09
CA ASN A 265 -9.70 8.54 -10.25
C ASN A 265 -9.51 7.90 -8.86
N ILE A 266 -8.39 7.21 -8.62
CA ILE A 266 -8.12 6.56 -7.34
C ILE A 266 -7.41 7.53 -6.40
N SER A 267 -7.82 7.56 -5.14
CA SER A 267 -7.23 8.45 -4.14
C SER A 267 -5.74 8.15 -3.93
N GLY A 268 -4.94 9.20 -3.68
CA GLY A 268 -3.50 9.09 -3.51
C GLY A 268 -3.11 8.15 -2.36
N GLU A 269 -3.87 8.18 -1.27
CA GLU A 269 -3.64 7.36 -0.08
C GLU A 269 -3.77 5.87 -0.39
N ARG A 270 -4.78 5.47 -1.18
CA ARG A 270 -4.96 4.08 -1.62
C ARG A 270 -3.82 3.62 -2.51
N ILE A 271 -3.37 4.48 -3.43
CA ILE A 271 -2.21 4.20 -4.27
C ILE A 271 -0.94 4.06 -3.44
N TRP A 272 -0.73 4.95 -2.45
CA TRP A 272 0.43 4.92 -1.58
C TRP A 272 0.55 3.59 -0.83
N VAL A 273 -0.56 3.08 -0.28
CA VAL A 273 -0.56 1.78 0.42
C VAL A 273 -0.09 0.64 -0.48
N GLU A 274 -0.49 0.63 -1.75
CA GLU A 274 -0.03 -0.40 -2.70
C GLU A 274 1.43 -0.17 -3.12
N LEU A 275 1.83 1.06 -3.43
CA LEU A 275 3.23 1.38 -3.77
C LEU A 275 4.19 1.05 -2.63
N ASN A 276 3.80 1.34 -1.39
CA ASN A 276 4.60 1.02 -0.20
C ASN A 276 4.89 -0.49 -0.13
N LYS A 277 3.86 -1.32 -0.33
CA LYS A 277 3.99 -2.79 -0.35
C LYS A 277 4.78 -3.30 -1.56
N ILE A 278 4.66 -2.66 -2.72
CA ILE A 278 5.46 -2.98 -3.90
C ILE A 278 6.95 -2.71 -3.63
N CYS A 279 7.27 -1.54 -3.08
CA CYS A 279 8.66 -1.10 -2.89
C CYS A 279 9.41 -1.89 -1.80
N THR A 280 8.69 -2.61 -0.95
CA THR A 280 9.26 -3.45 0.12
C THR A 280 9.08 -4.94 -0.14
N GLY A 281 8.47 -5.29 -1.28
CA GLY A 281 8.28 -6.67 -1.72
C GLY A 281 9.42 -7.18 -2.60
N ASN A 282 9.32 -8.43 -3.04
CA ASN A 282 10.28 -8.97 -4.01
C ASN A 282 10.08 -8.34 -5.39
N TYR A 283 11.15 -8.31 -6.16
CA TYR A 283 11.20 -7.74 -7.52
C TYR A 283 10.75 -6.28 -7.60
N ALA A 284 10.96 -5.50 -6.52
CA ALA A 284 10.50 -4.12 -6.46
C ALA A 284 11.02 -3.25 -7.61
N CYS A 285 12.30 -3.41 -7.98
CA CYS A 285 12.91 -2.68 -9.11
C CYS A 285 12.22 -3.03 -10.42
N GLU A 286 12.13 -4.33 -10.71
CA GLU A 286 11.61 -4.86 -11.97
C GLU A 286 10.12 -4.54 -12.13
N ILE A 287 9.36 -4.57 -11.04
CA ILE A 287 7.96 -4.15 -11.01
C ILE A 287 7.82 -2.65 -11.26
N LEU A 288 8.67 -1.81 -10.64
CA LEU A 288 8.65 -0.36 -10.89
C LEU A 288 9.03 -0.04 -12.34
N GLU A 289 10.02 -0.73 -12.91
CA GLU A 289 10.34 -0.66 -14.34
C GLU A 289 9.15 -1.06 -15.21
N LYS A 290 8.45 -2.14 -14.84
CA LYS A 290 7.26 -2.58 -15.57
C LYS A 290 6.14 -1.53 -15.52
N ILE A 291 5.89 -0.94 -14.35
CA ILE A 291 4.94 0.17 -14.16
C ILE A 291 5.28 1.37 -15.06
N VAL A 292 6.56 1.72 -15.16
CA VAL A 292 7.03 2.79 -16.05
C VAL A 292 6.84 2.41 -17.53
N SER A 293 7.25 1.21 -17.93
CA SER A 293 7.15 0.72 -19.32
C SER A 293 5.72 0.63 -19.84
N LEU A 294 4.76 0.34 -18.96
CA LEU A 294 3.33 0.28 -19.28
C LEU A 294 2.65 1.66 -19.21
N ASN A 295 3.40 2.73 -18.97
CA ASN A 295 2.92 4.10 -18.80
C ASN A 295 1.91 4.26 -17.64
N VAL A 296 1.95 3.34 -16.67
CA VAL A 296 1.11 3.39 -15.46
C VAL A 296 1.61 4.51 -14.54
N GLY A 297 2.93 4.71 -14.47
CA GLY A 297 3.60 5.74 -13.68
C GLY A 297 2.99 7.14 -13.81
N LYS A 298 2.60 7.50 -15.04
CA LYS A 298 1.98 8.79 -15.38
C LYS A 298 0.75 9.14 -14.52
N TYR A 299 -0.06 8.14 -14.15
CA TYR A 299 -1.31 8.35 -13.42
C TYR A 299 -1.14 8.32 -11.89
N ILE A 300 0.04 7.93 -11.43
CA ILE A 300 0.40 7.81 -10.01
C ILE A 300 1.51 8.80 -9.60
N GLY A 301 1.76 9.81 -10.43
CA GLY A 301 2.64 10.93 -10.09
C GLY A 301 4.13 10.68 -10.36
N PHE A 302 4.49 9.65 -11.11
CA PHE A 302 5.87 9.50 -11.58
C PHE A 302 6.18 10.53 -12.68
N PRO A 303 7.45 10.95 -12.83
CA PRO A 303 7.85 11.85 -13.91
C PRO A 303 7.71 11.16 -15.28
N ASP A 304 7.54 11.96 -16.33
CA ASP A 304 7.47 11.46 -17.71
C ASP A 304 8.78 10.73 -18.11
N THR A 305 9.91 11.15 -17.54
CA THR A 305 11.22 10.50 -17.71
C THR A 305 11.76 10.06 -16.35
N CYS A 306 11.46 8.82 -15.98
CA CYS A 306 11.98 8.21 -14.75
C CYS A 306 13.46 7.84 -14.88
N ASN A 307 14.23 8.00 -13.81
CA ASN A 307 15.63 7.59 -13.76
C ASN A 307 15.75 6.10 -13.39
N LEU A 308 15.69 5.23 -14.40
CA LEU A 308 15.73 3.78 -14.21
C LEU A 308 17.14 3.26 -13.89
N ASP A 309 18.19 3.96 -14.28
CA ASP A 309 19.58 3.56 -14.00
C ASP A 309 19.90 3.77 -12.51
N GLU A 310 19.47 4.89 -11.93
CA GLU A 310 19.57 5.14 -10.49
C GLU A 310 18.73 4.12 -9.71
N LEU A 311 17.51 3.81 -10.17
CA LEU A 311 16.65 2.81 -9.56
C LEU A 311 17.36 1.44 -9.45
N LYS A 312 17.98 0.99 -10.54
CA LYS A 312 18.74 -0.29 -10.59
C LYS A 312 19.94 -0.27 -9.66
N THR A 313 20.67 0.84 -9.65
CA THR A 313 21.85 1.03 -8.80
C THR A 313 21.47 0.93 -7.33
N VAL A 314 20.48 1.73 -6.91
CA VAL A 314 19.98 1.76 -5.53
C VAL A 314 19.38 0.41 -5.15
N SER A 315 18.58 -0.22 -6.02
CA SER A 315 18.02 -1.54 -5.75
C SER A 315 19.10 -2.59 -5.53
N SER A 316 20.18 -2.55 -6.31
CA SER A 316 21.33 -3.45 -6.17
C SER A 316 22.05 -3.24 -4.84
N HIS A 317 22.25 -1.99 -4.41
CA HIS A 317 22.81 -1.66 -3.09
C HIS A 317 21.94 -2.23 -1.96
N LEU A 318 20.64 -1.97 -2.00
CA LEU A 318 19.70 -2.42 -0.97
C LEU A 318 19.62 -3.95 -0.90
N LYS A 319 19.59 -4.63 -2.05
CA LYS A 319 19.56 -6.10 -2.14
C LYS A 319 20.86 -6.73 -1.64
N LYS A 320 22.02 -6.18 -2.05
CA LYS A 320 23.35 -6.64 -1.63
C LYS A 320 23.49 -6.62 -0.10
N ASN A 321 23.01 -5.56 0.54
CA ASN A 321 23.17 -5.37 1.98
C ASN A 321 22.10 -6.10 2.81
N GLY A 322 20.96 -6.47 2.21
CA GLY A 322 19.89 -7.21 2.89
C GLY A 322 19.25 -6.45 4.07
N VAL A 323 19.48 -5.14 4.18
CA VAL A 323 18.97 -4.31 5.27
C VAL A 323 17.56 -3.80 4.94
N PRO A 324 16.62 -3.80 5.92
CA PRO A 324 15.32 -3.17 5.72
C PRO A 324 15.46 -1.68 5.40
N TYR A 325 14.67 -1.21 4.44
CA TYR A 325 14.64 0.18 4.00
C TYR A 325 13.21 0.69 3.92
N LYS A 326 13.06 2.02 3.95
CA LYS A 326 11.77 2.68 3.77
C LYS A 326 11.42 2.74 2.28
N PRO A 327 10.13 2.62 1.90
CA PRO A 327 9.70 2.68 0.50
C PRO A 327 10.21 3.89 -0.28
N MET A 328 10.21 5.07 0.36
CA MET A 328 10.67 6.30 -0.28
C MET A 328 12.18 6.28 -0.60
N THR A 329 12.97 5.48 0.10
CA THR A 329 14.39 5.30 -0.19
C THR A 329 14.58 4.79 -1.61
N LEU A 330 13.88 3.71 -1.99
CA LEU A 330 13.90 3.20 -3.35
C LEU A 330 13.17 4.13 -4.34
N LEU A 331 11.96 4.60 -4.01
CA LEU A 331 11.16 5.41 -4.94
C LEU A 331 11.83 6.72 -5.32
N SER A 332 12.58 7.35 -4.42
CA SER A 332 13.30 8.59 -4.70
C SER A 332 14.26 8.48 -5.88
N ALA A 333 14.76 7.27 -6.18
CA ALA A 333 15.61 6.99 -7.33
C ALA A 333 14.94 7.27 -8.67
N LEU A 334 13.60 7.16 -8.77
CA LEU A 334 12.86 7.42 -10.00
C LEU A 334 12.86 8.91 -10.41
N PHE A 335 13.09 9.81 -9.47
CA PHE A 335 12.96 11.26 -9.67
C PHE A 335 14.33 11.88 -9.98
N ASN A 336 14.37 12.86 -10.87
CA ASN A 336 15.57 13.64 -11.21
C ASN A 336 15.66 14.92 -10.39
N THR A 337 14.53 15.55 -10.09
CA THR A 337 14.46 16.86 -9.43
C THR A 337 13.49 16.88 -8.25
N GLU A 338 13.68 17.83 -7.33
CA GLU A 338 12.75 18.05 -6.21
C GLU A 338 11.35 18.48 -6.70
N GLN A 339 11.27 19.17 -7.85
CA GLN A 339 10.00 19.58 -8.46
C GLN A 339 9.15 18.38 -8.89
N GLU A 340 9.76 17.36 -9.49
CA GLU A 340 9.06 16.12 -9.86
C GLU A 340 8.57 15.38 -8.61
N LEU A 341 9.39 15.33 -7.56
CA LEU A 341 8.99 14.75 -6.27
C LEU A 341 7.83 15.52 -5.62
N GLU A 342 7.79 16.85 -5.77
CA GLU A 342 6.66 17.66 -5.28
C GLU A 342 5.37 17.35 -6.05
N VAL A 343 5.43 17.08 -7.36
CA VAL A 343 4.28 16.61 -8.15
C VAL A 343 3.78 15.25 -7.64
N PHE A 344 4.69 14.30 -7.41
CA PHE A 344 4.36 13.01 -6.79
C PHE A 344 3.68 13.19 -5.44
N TYR A 345 4.26 14.03 -4.57
CA TYR A 345 3.73 14.32 -3.25
C TYR A 345 2.29 14.85 -3.32
N LYS A 346 2.02 15.82 -4.21
CA LYS A 346 0.67 16.36 -4.39
C LYS A 346 -0.34 15.31 -4.86
N ARG A 347 0.09 14.38 -5.70
CA ARG A 347 -0.76 13.30 -6.25
C ARG A 347 -1.04 12.18 -5.26
N ILE A 348 -0.02 11.77 -4.49
CA ILE A 348 -0.04 10.57 -3.65
C ILE A 348 -0.30 10.88 -2.19
N LYS A 349 0.10 12.07 -1.73
CA LYS A 349 -0.04 12.53 -0.34
C LYS A 349 0.55 11.56 0.69
N PRO A 350 1.81 11.10 0.51
CA PRO A 350 2.48 10.36 1.57
C PRO A 350 2.67 11.26 2.81
N SER A 351 3.07 10.68 3.93
CA SER A 351 3.33 11.42 5.17
C SER A 351 4.43 12.48 4.99
N THR A 352 4.44 13.50 5.86
CA THR A 352 5.50 14.52 5.88
C THR A 352 6.89 13.90 6.07
N LEU A 353 7.00 12.83 6.86
CA LEU A 353 8.26 12.11 7.06
C LEU A 353 8.77 11.49 5.75
N GLU A 354 7.88 10.88 4.97
CA GLU A 354 8.20 10.30 3.66
C GLU A 354 8.56 11.39 2.65
N LYS A 355 7.79 12.49 2.58
CA LYS A 355 8.12 13.62 1.70
C LYS A 355 9.53 14.16 1.98
N THR A 356 9.80 14.47 3.24
CA THR A 356 11.08 15.08 3.65
C THR A 356 12.26 14.11 3.47
N LEU A 357 12.02 12.79 3.56
CA LEU A 357 13.03 11.77 3.21
C LEU A 357 13.41 11.84 1.73
N GLY A 358 12.44 11.87 0.82
CA GLY A 358 12.72 11.96 -0.61
C GLY A 358 13.48 13.24 -0.97
N ILE A 359 13.10 14.38 -0.38
CA ILE A 359 13.81 15.66 -0.56
C ILE A 359 15.25 15.54 -0.04
N PHE A 360 15.43 14.96 1.15
CA PHE A 360 16.76 14.78 1.74
C PHE A 360 17.66 13.92 0.84
N ILE A 361 17.15 12.84 0.26
CA ILE A 361 17.93 11.99 -0.65
C ILE A 361 18.31 12.77 -1.93
N LEU A 362 17.33 13.39 -2.60
CA LEU A 362 17.60 14.15 -3.84
C LEU A 362 18.60 15.27 -3.64
N ALA A 363 18.50 16.00 -2.53
CA ALA A 363 19.40 17.09 -2.18
C ALA A 363 20.84 16.63 -1.89
N ASN A 364 21.07 15.34 -1.63
CA ASN A 364 22.34 14.82 -1.13
C ASN A 364 23.00 13.75 -2.02
N ARG A 365 22.24 13.00 -2.83
CA ARG A 365 22.76 11.86 -3.63
C ARG A 365 23.85 12.23 -4.62
N ASN A 366 23.82 13.44 -5.17
CA ASN A 366 24.79 13.93 -6.15
C ASN A 366 25.93 14.76 -5.52
N LYS A 367 25.94 14.94 -4.19
CA LYS A 367 27.00 15.71 -3.54
C LYS A 367 28.29 14.90 -3.51
N LYS A 368 29.38 15.54 -3.91
CA LYS A 368 30.73 15.05 -3.63
C LYS A 368 31.04 15.40 -2.17
N TRP A 369 31.11 14.38 -1.33
CA TRP A 369 31.51 14.55 0.06
C TRP A 369 33.04 14.68 0.12
N ASN A 370 33.54 15.58 0.97
CA ASN A 370 34.98 15.75 1.23
C ASN A 370 35.49 14.62 2.14
N GLU A 371 36.75 14.73 2.62
CA GLU A 371 37.44 13.70 3.42
C GLU A 371 36.67 13.21 4.67
N LYS A 372 35.67 13.95 5.17
CA LYS A 372 34.85 13.55 6.33
C LYS A 372 33.34 13.57 5.98
N PRO A 373 32.84 12.61 5.18
CA PRO A 373 31.46 12.57 4.71
C PRO A 373 30.44 12.53 5.85
N LEU A 374 30.76 11.81 6.93
CA LEU A 374 29.86 11.67 8.08
C LEU A 374 29.60 13.01 8.80
N ARG A 375 30.60 13.88 8.88
CA ARG A 375 30.48 15.19 9.55
C ARG A 375 29.42 16.07 8.87
N ALA A 376 29.36 16.03 7.54
CA ALA A 376 28.40 16.82 6.80
C ALA A 376 26.95 16.32 7.01
N LEU A 377 26.77 15.01 7.20
CA LEU A 377 25.47 14.43 7.56
C LEU A 377 25.10 14.72 9.03
N GLN A 378 26.05 14.63 9.95
CA GLN A 378 25.87 15.04 11.36
C GLN A 378 25.51 16.53 11.46
N ARG A 379 26.12 17.39 10.63
CA ARG A 379 25.76 18.81 10.50
C ARG A 379 24.29 18.98 10.12
N CYS A 380 23.77 18.20 9.19
CA CYS A 380 22.34 18.22 8.85
C CYS A 380 21.46 17.88 10.06
N VAL A 381 21.83 16.87 10.85
CA VAL A 381 21.10 16.46 12.06
C VAL A 381 21.10 17.58 13.10
N ILE A 382 22.27 18.12 13.39
CA ILE A 382 22.48 19.16 14.40
C ILE A 382 21.74 20.45 14.01
N ASN A 383 21.67 20.79 12.73
CA ASN A 383 20.96 21.97 12.22
C ASN A 383 19.46 21.75 11.98
N SER A 384 18.95 20.55 12.20
CA SER A 384 17.55 20.24 11.93
C SER A 384 16.59 20.78 13.00
N GLN A 385 15.39 21.16 12.55
CA GLN A 385 14.25 21.43 13.44
C GLN A 385 13.65 20.15 14.01
N ASN A 386 13.77 19.02 13.30
CA ASN A 386 13.30 17.71 13.75
C ASN A 386 14.46 16.70 13.65
N VAL A 387 15.23 16.64 14.74
CA VAL A 387 16.42 15.79 14.88
C VAL A 387 16.09 14.32 14.62
N SER A 388 14.99 13.80 15.19
CA SER A 388 14.58 12.40 15.03
C SER A 388 14.30 12.04 13.56
N HIS A 389 13.55 12.89 12.85
CA HIS A 389 13.29 12.66 11.42
C HIS A 389 14.59 12.70 10.60
N THR A 390 15.48 13.64 10.90
CA THR A 390 16.71 13.83 10.13
C THR A 390 17.72 12.71 10.37
N ILE A 391 17.81 12.19 11.60
CA ILE A 391 18.52 10.94 11.89
C ILE A 391 17.96 9.83 10.99
N SER A 392 16.64 9.63 11.00
CA SER A 392 16.04 8.62 10.13
C SER A 392 16.33 8.85 8.64
N HIS A 393 16.43 10.10 8.17
CA HIS A 393 16.79 10.41 6.79
C HIS A 393 18.24 10.07 6.47
N VAL A 394 19.16 10.34 7.40
CA VAL A 394 20.57 9.99 7.25
C VAL A 394 20.76 8.47 7.17
N HIS A 395 20.07 7.68 8.01
CA HIS A 395 20.12 6.22 7.92
C HIS A 395 19.70 5.74 6.52
N GLU A 396 18.56 6.21 6.03
CA GLU A 396 18.06 5.80 4.72
C GLU A 396 18.95 6.28 3.57
N PHE A 397 19.52 7.48 3.67
CA PHE A 397 20.47 8.00 2.69
C PHE A 397 21.77 7.19 2.62
N LEU A 398 22.30 6.74 3.77
CA LEU A 398 23.49 5.90 3.80
C LEU A 398 23.22 4.50 3.22
N LYS A 399 22.00 3.95 3.41
CA LYS A 399 21.55 2.73 2.71
C LYS A 399 21.44 2.94 1.20
N TYR A 400 20.87 4.07 0.78
CA TYR A 400 20.70 4.45 -0.63
C TYR A 400 22.05 4.51 -1.37
N SER A 401 23.06 5.10 -0.73
CA SER A 401 24.38 5.37 -1.30
C SER A 401 25.43 4.26 -1.11
N ASP A 402 25.01 3.06 -0.69
CA ASP A 402 25.88 1.90 -0.36
C ASP A 402 26.98 2.21 0.69
N GLN A 403 26.70 3.09 1.65
CA GLN A 403 27.67 3.52 2.67
C GLN A 403 27.43 2.82 4.02
N ILE A 404 27.46 1.48 4.03
CA ILE A 404 27.11 0.68 5.22
C ILE A 404 28.07 0.87 6.40
N GLU A 405 29.37 1.07 6.17
CA GLU A 405 30.31 1.32 7.26
C GLU A 405 30.06 2.68 7.93
N LEU A 406 29.76 3.71 7.14
CA LEU A 406 29.35 5.01 7.68
C LEU A 406 27.99 4.93 8.39
N LEU A 407 27.08 4.07 7.95
CA LEU A 407 25.82 3.82 8.64
C LEU A 407 26.07 3.27 10.06
N LYS A 408 26.94 2.27 10.19
CA LYS A 408 27.31 1.72 11.50
C LYS A 408 28.00 2.75 12.39
N GLU A 409 28.89 3.57 11.82
CA GLU A 409 29.53 4.66 12.56
C GLU A 409 28.50 5.69 13.04
N PHE A 410 27.56 6.08 12.16
CA PHE A 410 26.47 7.00 12.49
C PHE A 410 25.53 6.46 13.57
N GLU A 411 25.22 5.16 13.55
CA GLU A 411 24.39 4.49 14.55
C GLU A 411 25.01 4.53 15.96
N ASN A 412 26.33 4.54 16.04
CA ASN A 412 27.06 4.66 17.30
C ASN A 412 27.24 6.12 17.76
N TRP A 413 26.98 7.09 16.88
CA TRP A 413 27.11 8.50 17.20
C TRP A 413 25.95 8.99 18.08
N LYS A 414 26.29 9.36 19.31
CA LYS A 414 25.34 10.03 20.22
C LYS A 414 25.30 11.51 19.88
N VAL A 415 24.14 12.02 19.47
CA VAL A 415 23.95 13.43 19.13
C VAL A 415 24.42 14.32 20.28
N PRO A 416 25.53 15.05 20.13
CA PRO A 416 26.06 15.88 21.19
C PRO A 416 25.18 17.12 21.37
N LYS A 417 25.13 17.65 22.60
CA LYS A 417 24.48 18.93 22.88
C LYS A 417 25.50 20.04 22.74
N LEU A 418 25.11 21.12 22.03
CA LEU A 418 25.93 22.32 21.96
C LEU A 418 26.20 22.82 23.39
N PRO A 419 27.47 23.01 23.80
CA PRO A 419 27.81 23.34 25.19
C PRO A 419 27.61 24.82 25.52
N ILE A 420 26.96 25.59 24.63
CA ILE A 420 26.65 27.00 24.83
C ILE A 420 25.19 27.31 24.43
N ASP A 421 24.53 28.17 25.20
CA ASP A 421 23.16 28.62 24.97
C ASP A 421 23.04 30.15 24.86
N GLY A 422 21.83 30.62 24.53
CA GLY A 422 21.57 32.05 24.36
C GLY A 422 21.64 32.86 25.66
N ASN A 423 21.42 32.24 26.83
CA ASN A 423 21.49 32.93 28.12
C ASN A 423 22.95 33.24 28.47
N GLN A 424 23.86 32.32 28.16
CA GLN A 424 25.30 32.52 28.33
C GLN A 424 25.82 33.64 27.42
N LEU A 425 25.40 33.68 26.15
CA LEU A 425 25.74 34.80 25.26
C LEU A 425 25.17 36.14 25.74
N ARG A 426 23.96 36.14 26.31
CA ARG A 426 23.38 37.36 26.90
C ARG A 426 24.20 37.84 28.11
N LYS A 427 24.65 36.93 28.98
CA LYS A 427 25.55 37.25 30.10
C LYS A 427 26.90 37.78 29.61
N ALA A 428 27.37 37.32 28.46
CA ALA A 428 28.58 37.81 27.79
C ALA A 428 28.38 39.16 27.06
N GLY A 429 27.22 39.82 27.19
CA GLY A 429 26.97 41.16 26.64
C GLY A 429 26.50 41.21 25.19
N ILE A 430 26.08 40.09 24.60
CA ILE A 430 25.60 40.06 23.20
C ILE A 430 24.17 40.58 23.08
N ASP A 431 23.93 41.49 22.12
CA ASP A 431 22.59 41.99 21.77
C ASP A 431 21.65 40.82 21.44
N GLY A 432 20.49 40.78 22.10
CA GLY A 432 19.45 39.77 21.90
C GLY A 432 19.08 39.54 20.44
N ARG A 433 19.14 40.57 19.58
CA ARG A 433 18.86 40.47 18.14
C ARG A 433 19.93 39.69 17.36
N LYS A 434 21.16 39.61 17.88
CA LYS A 434 22.30 38.93 17.24
C LYS A 434 22.55 37.52 17.80
N ILE A 435 21.96 37.17 18.96
CA ILE A 435 22.18 35.87 19.63
C ILE A 435 22.00 34.68 18.69
N GLY A 436 20.91 34.64 17.91
CA GLY A 436 20.66 33.52 16.99
C GLY A 436 21.73 33.36 15.91
N LEU A 437 22.22 34.47 15.35
CA LEU A 437 23.28 34.47 14.34
C LEU A 437 24.62 34.02 14.95
N VAL A 438 24.96 34.54 16.14
CA VAL A 438 26.18 34.17 16.86
C VAL A 438 26.14 32.68 17.25
N LEU A 439 25.02 32.19 17.80
CA LEU A 439 24.85 30.77 18.13
C LEU A 439 25.03 29.88 16.90
N ASN A 440 24.46 30.24 15.74
CA ASN A 440 24.62 29.46 14.53
C ASN A 440 26.09 29.40 14.06
N LYS A 441 26.82 30.51 14.15
CA LYS A 441 28.25 30.53 13.80
C LYS A 441 29.13 29.74 14.78
N LEU A 442 28.89 29.87 16.08
CA LEU A 442 29.59 29.07 17.09
C LEU A 442 29.28 27.58 16.95
N LYS A 443 28.04 27.25 16.62
CA LYS A 443 27.61 25.90 16.30
C LYS A 443 28.33 25.35 15.06
N ASP A 444 28.48 26.15 14.00
CA ASP A 444 29.24 25.74 12.82
C ASP A 444 30.71 25.43 13.16
N ILE A 445 31.35 26.31 13.94
CA ILE A 445 32.72 26.16 14.43
C ILE A 445 32.87 24.88 15.28
N TRP A 446 31.92 24.64 16.18
CA TRP A 446 31.91 23.45 17.03
C TRP A 446 31.82 22.15 16.23
N ILE A 447 30.95 22.11 15.21
CA ILE A 447 30.82 20.97 14.29
C ILE A 447 32.12 20.74 13.51
N ASP A 448 32.78 21.81 13.04
CA ASP A 448 34.03 21.69 12.25
C ASP A 448 35.22 21.17 13.08
N ASN A 449 35.15 21.32 14.40
CA ASN A 449 36.14 20.82 15.36
C ASN A 449 35.71 19.50 16.03
N ASP A 450 34.95 18.66 15.30
CA ASP A 450 34.54 17.32 15.73
C ASP A 450 33.84 17.30 17.09
N PHE A 451 33.06 18.35 17.38
CA PHE A 451 32.27 18.49 18.61
C PHE A 451 33.10 18.55 19.90
N ASN A 452 34.42 18.69 19.80
CA ASN A 452 35.34 18.62 20.95
C ASN A 452 35.52 19.95 21.69
N ILE A 453 35.14 21.07 21.08
CA ILE A 453 35.29 22.39 21.71
C ILE A 453 34.33 22.51 22.89
N ASN A 454 34.87 22.85 24.06
CA ASN A 454 34.10 23.04 25.27
C ASN A 454 33.45 24.45 25.35
N GLN A 455 32.67 24.69 26.40
CA GLN A 455 31.96 25.95 26.59
C GLN A 455 32.90 27.17 26.68
N GLU A 456 34.00 27.07 27.40
CA GLU A 456 34.93 28.18 27.64
C GLU A 456 35.63 28.58 26.34
N GLU A 457 36.08 27.59 25.58
CA GLU A 457 36.72 27.79 24.28
C GLU A 457 35.74 28.40 23.26
N LEU A 458 34.44 28.04 23.29
CA LEU A 458 33.43 28.70 22.45
C LEU A 458 33.18 30.14 22.87
N LEU A 459 33.15 30.43 24.18
CA LEU A 459 32.98 31.80 24.70
C LEU A 459 34.16 32.70 24.28
N GLN A 460 35.39 32.18 24.27
CA GLN A 460 36.57 32.91 23.80
C GLN A 460 36.50 33.30 22.32
N ARG A 461 35.78 32.53 21.49
CA ARG A 461 35.59 32.82 20.06
C ARG A 461 34.45 33.81 19.78
N VAL A 462 33.64 34.18 20.78
CA VAL A 462 32.50 35.09 20.61
C VAL A 462 32.91 36.46 20.02
N PRO A 463 33.97 37.14 20.50
CA PRO A 463 34.37 38.44 19.96
C PRO A 463 34.68 38.38 18.46
N ASP A 464 35.42 37.36 18.02
CA ASP A 464 35.77 37.14 16.61
C ASP A 464 34.54 36.87 15.75
N VAL A 465 33.60 36.04 16.24
CA VAL A 465 32.34 35.79 15.54
C VAL A 465 31.53 37.07 15.41
N VAL A 466 31.44 37.89 16.45
CA VAL A 466 30.68 39.14 16.44
C VAL A 466 31.30 40.17 15.49
N ALA A 467 32.63 40.27 15.47
CA ALA A 467 33.36 41.15 14.55
C ALA A 467 33.08 40.76 13.09
N ASN A 468 33.11 39.46 12.77
CA ASN A 468 32.88 38.93 11.43
C ASN A 468 31.40 38.97 10.97
N LEU A 469 30.46 39.28 11.86
CA LEU A 469 29.03 39.43 11.53
C LEU A 469 28.65 40.86 11.07
N SER A 470 29.59 41.82 11.11
CA SER A 470 29.39 43.22 10.65
C SER A 470 30.36 43.47 9.49
N PRO A 471 29.93 43.76 8.24
CA PRO A 471 28.89 44.73 7.87
C PRO A 471 27.91 44.26 6.75
N THR A 472 26.63 44.59 6.89
CA THR A 472 25.80 44.96 5.74
C THR A 472 25.01 46.19 6.12
N VAL A 473 25.41 47.31 5.51
CA VAL A 473 24.76 48.59 5.67
C VAL A 473 23.32 48.46 5.18
N ASN A 474 22.44 48.88 6.08
CA ASN A 474 21.03 49.05 5.91
C ASN A 474 20.75 50.12 4.83
N THR A 475 20.68 49.74 3.54
CA THR A 475 20.04 50.60 2.54
C THR A 475 18.53 50.47 2.71
N LYS A 476 17.99 51.44 3.47
CA LYS A 476 16.59 51.84 3.56
C LYS A 476 15.74 51.36 2.37
N LYS A 477 14.75 50.51 2.67
CA LYS A 477 13.47 50.56 1.96
C LYS A 477 12.88 51.96 2.16
N MET A 478 13.05 52.85 1.19
CA MET A 478 12.11 53.95 1.00
C MET A 478 10.79 53.36 0.51
N ARG A 479 9.73 53.61 1.28
CA ARG A 479 8.34 53.40 0.88
C ARG A 479 8.07 54.24 -0.38
N VAL A 480 7.62 53.59 -1.45
CA VAL A 480 6.41 53.92 -2.23
C VAL A 480 5.79 52.60 -2.66
#